data_AF-A0AAV1S3I3-F1
#
_entry.id   AF-A0AAV1S3I3-F1
#
_cell.length_a   1.000
_cell.length_b   1.000
_cell.length_c   1.000
_cell.angle_alpha   90.00
_cell.angle_beta   90.00
_cell.angle_gamma   90.00
#
_symmetry.space_group_name_H-M   'P 1'
#
loop_
_entity.id
_entity.type
_entity.pdbx_description
1 polymer ?
#
loop_
_entity_poly.entity_id
_entity_poly.type
_entity_poly.pdbx_seq_one_letter_code
_entity_poly.pdbx_strand_id
1 'polypeptide(L)'
;MDSTNDNQQEQRRTSKGHVDSVLDRYLASTESRHNTSSTVNNKNIEPQLVQKQEYLKSLKRLEEEQRVAKMIGNMENMNDGGFWWDVAIDNMDQDELEAYKESMQQLKKNVVARLDSIEANNASPESRMVNPYTNIEEIPAPSYGNSDLQ
;
A
#
# COMPACT_ATOMS: atom_id res chain seq x y z
N MET A 1 -17.34 74.53 -26.79
CA MET A 1 -18.45 74.11 -25.92
C MET A 1 -19.36 73.25 -26.76
N ASP A 2 -19.31 71.94 -26.57
CA ASP A 2 -20.50 71.11 -26.67
C ASP A 2 -20.22 69.83 -25.85
N SER A 3 -20.97 69.66 -24.77
CA SER A 3 -20.90 68.53 -23.86
C SER A 3 -22.10 67.63 -24.14
N THR A 4 -21.87 66.33 -24.28
CA THR A 4 -22.72 65.20 -23.81
C THR A 4 -22.34 63.97 -24.64
N ASN A 5 -21.72 62.97 -24.03
CA ASN A 5 -22.31 61.63 -23.91
C ASN A 5 -21.42 60.75 -23.01
N ASP A 6 -21.64 60.84 -21.70
CA ASP A 6 -21.29 59.76 -20.78
C ASP A 6 -22.12 58.52 -21.13
N ASN A 7 -21.56 57.32 -20.92
CA ASN A 7 -22.08 56.00 -21.29
C ASN A 7 -22.00 55.63 -22.77
N GLN A 8 -20.94 54.90 -23.12
CA GLN A 8 -21.02 53.56 -23.75
C GLN A 8 -19.66 53.13 -24.33
N GLN A 9 -18.64 52.97 -23.50
CA GLN A 9 -17.54 52.06 -23.84
C GLN A 9 -17.13 51.24 -22.60
N GLU A 10 -18.11 50.57 -22.01
CA GLU A 10 -17.91 49.32 -21.27
C GLU A 10 -17.52 48.22 -22.28
N GLN A 11 -16.46 48.46 -23.07
CA GLN A 11 -15.98 47.55 -24.08
C GLN A 11 -14.93 46.63 -23.44
N ARG A 12 -15.45 45.50 -22.99
CA ARG A 12 -14.83 44.17 -23.12
C ARG A 12 -13.48 44.00 -22.42
N ARG A 13 -13.52 44.02 -21.09
CA ARG A 13 -12.52 43.31 -20.28
C ARG A 13 -13.15 42.16 -19.50
N THR A 14 -13.79 41.22 -20.19
CA THR A 14 -13.92 39.87 -19.64
C THR A 14 -12.73 39.08 -20.13
N SER A 15 -11.71 39.08 -19.27
CA SER A 15 -10.56 38.19 -19.33
C SER A 15 -11.00 36.79 -19.75
N LYS A 16 -10.68 36.45 -21.00
CA LYS A 16 -10.79 35.11 -21.56
C LYS A 16 -9.73 34.24 -20.87
N GLY A 17 -10.06 33.77 -19.68
CA GLY A 17 -9.16 32.97 -18.85
C GLY A 17 -9.62 32.79 -17.42
N HIS A 18 -10.93 32.79 -17.15
CA HIS A 18 -11.43 32.51 -15.80
C HIS A 18 -11.76 31.03 -15.68
N VAL A 19 -11.15 30.36 -14.70
CA VAL A 19 -11.42 28.96 -14.35
C VAL A 19 -12.92 28.73 -14.19
N ASP A 20 -13.62 29.70 -13.64
CA ASP A 20 -15.08 29.65 -13.46
C ASP A 20 -15.82 29.54 -14.79
N SER A 21 -15.37 30.21 -15.86
CA SER A 21 -15.99 30.03 -17.18
C SER A 21 -15.79 28.62 -17.76
N VAL A 22 -14.72 27.94 -17.36
CA VAL A 22 -14.47 26.54 -17.73
C VAL A 22 -15.35 25.61 -16.89
N LEU A 23 -15.48 25.89 -15.59
CA LEU A 23 -16.34 25.16 -14.66
C LEU A 23 -17.82 25.32 -15.03
N ASP A 24 -18.28 26.54 -15.29
CA ASP A 24 -19.65 26.85 -15.72
C ASP A 24 -19.98 26.15 -17.03
N ARG A 25 -19.05 26.18 -18.00
CA ARG A 25 -19.21 25.46 -19.26
C ARG A 25 -19.25 23.96 -19.05
N TYR A 26 -18.45 23.43 -18.13
CA TYR A 26 -18.43 22.00 -17.81
C TYR A 26 -19.74 21.58 -17.14
N LEU A 27 -20.17 22.29 -16.11
CA LEU A 27 -21.41 22.07 -15.38
C LEU A 27 -22.62 22.15 -16.31
N ALA A 28 -22.74 23.23 -17.09
CA ALA A 28 -23.82 23.39 -18.07
C ALA A 28 -23.83 22.26 -19.12
N SER A 29 -22.64 21.81 -19.54
CA SER A 29 -22.53 20.69 -20.49
C SER A 29 -22.88 19.34 -19.86
N THR A 30 -22.75 19.16 -18.55
CA THR A 30 -23.19 17.95 -17.84
C THR A 30 -24.70 17.95 -17.59
N GLU A 31 -25.28 19.10 -17.24
CA GLU A 31 -26.72 19.24 -16.99
C GLU A 31 -27.54 19.14 -18.29
N SER A 32 -27.02 19.68 -19.40
CA SER A 32 -27.66 19.51 -20.71
C SER A 32 -27.72 18.04 -21.17
N ARG A 33 -26.79 17.18 -20.70
CA ARG A 33 -26.79 15.75 -21.01
C ARG A 33 -27.70 14.94 -20.08
N HIS A 34 -28.03 15.47 -18.91
CA HIS A 34 -28.91 14.82 -17.93
C HIS A 34 -30.39 15.16 -18.10
N ASN A 35 -30.73 16.25 -18.80
CA ASN A 35 -32.12 16.65 -19.03
C ASN A 35 -32.77 16.05 -20.29
N THR A 36 -32.05 15.25 -21.09
CA THR A 36 -32.67 14.34 -22.06
C THR A 36 -33.07 13.05 -21.35
N SER A 37 -34.20 13.08 -20.65
CA SER A 37 -34.89 11.85 -20.26
C SER A 37 -35.12 10.98 -21.50
N SER A 38 -35.00 9.66 -21.33
CA SER A 38 -35.28 8.58 -22.29
C SER A 38 -34.11 8.08 -23.14
N THR A 39 -33.29 7.19 -22.57
CA THR A 39 -33.21 5.78 -23.00
C THR A 39 -32.37 5.05 -21.96
N VAL A 40 -32.97 4.12 -21.22
CA VAL A 40 -32.23 3.14 -20.44
C VAL A 40 -31.47 2.26 -21.45
N ASN A 41 -30.26 2.70 -21.80
CA ASN A 41 -29.33 1.90 -22.56
C ASN A 41 -28.83 0.80 -21.61
N ASN A 42 -29.46 -0.37 -21.67
CA ASN A 42 -29.09 -1.63 -21.01
C ASN A 42 -27.65 -2.13 -21.34
N LYS A 43 -26.79 -1.30 -21.94
CA LYS A 43 -25.40 -1.63 -22.30
C LYS A 43 -24.37 -1.07 -21.30
N ASN A 44 -24.78 -0.28 -20.32
CA ASN A 44 -23.87 0.38 -19.37
C ASN A 44 -24.01 -0.08 -17.90
N ILE A 45 -24.88 -1.06 -17.63
CA ILE A 45 -25.09 -1.62 -16.29
C ILE A 45 -23.95 -2.59 -15.94
N GLU A 46 -23.51 -3.40 -16.90
CA GLU A 46 -22.42 -4.37 -16.77
C GLU A 46 -21.08 -3.73 -16.30
N PRO A 47 -20.50 -2.73 -17.01
CA PRO A 47 -19.23 -2.15 -16.60
C PRO A 47 -19.30 -1.43 -15.25
N GLN A 48 -20.45 -0.85 -14.91
CA GLN A 48 -20.66 -0.16 -13.64
C GLN A 48 -20.77 -1.13 -12.45
N LEU A 49 -21.35 -2.31 -12.68
CA LEU A 49 -21.47 -3.38 -11.69
C LEU A 49 -20.11 -4.06 -11.44
N VAL A 50 -19.31 -4.25 -12.49
CA VAL A 50 -17.92 -4.74 -12.40
C VAL A 50 -17.05 -3.76 -11.61
N GLN A 51 -17.09 -2.47 -11.93
CA GLN A 51 -16.34 -1.44 -11.19
C GLN A 51 -16.70 -1.40 -9.70
N LYS A 52 -17.99 -1.48 -9.37
CA LYS A 52 -18.46 -1.55 -7.99
C LYS A 52 -17.92 -2.79 -7.28
N GLN A 53 -17.90 -3.94 -7.96
CA GLN A 53 -17.38 -5.19 -7.39
C GLN A 53 -15.87 -5.11 -7.15
N GLU A 54 -15.10 -4.55 -8.09
CA GLU A 54 -13.66 -4.34 -7.94
C GLU A 54 -13.34 -3.39 -6.79
N TYR A 55 -14.12 -2.31 -6.66
CA TYR A 55 -14.01 -1.38 -5.54
C TYR A 55 -14.29 -2.04 -4.19
N LEU A 56 -15.32 -2.89 -4.10
CA LEU A 56 -15.59 -3.64 -2.87
C LEU A 56 -14.49 -4.66 -2.55
N LYS A 57 -13.93 -5.32 -3.58
CA LYS A 57 -12.79 -6.23 -3.40
C LYS A 57 -11.55 -5.49 -2.90
N SER A 58 -11.25 -4.32 -3.46
CA SER A 58 -10.10 -3.52 -3.02
C SER A 58 -10.29 -2.98 -1.61
N LEU A 59 -11.50 -2.53 -1.24
CA LEU A 59 -11.82 -2.14 0.13
C LEU A 59 -11.60 -3.29 1.12
N LYS A 60 -12.11 -4.48 0.81
CA LYS A 60 -11.92 -5.67 1.68
C LYS A 60 -10.44 -6.01 1.84
N ARG A 61 -9.66 -5.91 0.77
CA ARG A 61 -8.21 -6.14 0.82
C ARG A 61 -7.51 -5.09 1.69
N LEU A 62 -7.87 -3.81 1.54
CA LEU A 62 -7.30 -2.71 2.33
C LEU A 62 -7.62 -2.87 3.82
N GLU A 63 -8.83 -3.27 4.17
CA GLU A 63 -9.24 -3.53 5.55
C GLU A 63 -8.42 -4.67 6.17
N GLU A 64 -8.21 -5.75 5.43
CA GLU A 64 -7.37 -6.86 5.88
C GLU A 64 -5.91 -6.44 6.05
N GLU A 65 -5.35 -5.67 5.11
CA GLU A 65 -4.00 -5.12 5.21
C GLU A 65 -3.86 -4.18 6.42
N GLN A 66 -4.85 -3.32 6.69
CA GLN A 66 -4.87 -2.49 7.90
C GLN A 66 -4.95 -3.32 9.18
N ARG A 67 -5.76 -4.38 9.19
CA ARG A 67 -5.89 -5.30 10.33
C ARG A 67 -4.55 -5.96 10.63
N VAL A 68 -3.88 -6.47 9.59
CA VAL A 68 -2.55 -7.10 9.71
C VAL A 68 -1.51 -6.07 10.17
N ALA A 69 -1.47 -4.88 9.57
CA ALA A 69 -0.53 -3.82 9.96
C ALA A 69 -0.72 -3.39 11.42
N LYS A 70 -1.96 -3.27 11.90
CA LYS A 70 -2.25 -2.95 13.30
C LYS A 70 -1.81 -4.07 14.25
N MET A 71 -1.99 -5.33 13.85
CA MET A 71 -1.55 -6.48 14.62
C MET A 71 -0.02 -6.53 14.72
N ILE A 72 0.69 -6.29 13.62
CA ILE A 72 2.16 -6.22 13.58
C ILE A 72 2.66 -5.03 14.43
N GLY A 73 2.09 -3.84 14.27
CA GLY A 73 2.49 -2.66 15.04
C GLY A 73 2.26 -2.83 16.55
N ASN A 74 1.22 -3.55 16.96
CA ASN A 74 1.03 -3.91 18.36
C ASN A 74 2.08 -4.90 18.87
N MET A 75 2.51 -5.87 18.05
CA MET A 75 3.55 -6.84 18.40
C MET A 75 4.96 -6.20 18.45
N GLU A 76 5.28 -5.26 17.56
CA GLU A 76 6.56 -4.54 17.58
C GLU A 76 6.71 -3.71 18.87
N ASN A 77 5.62 -3.10 19.34
CA ASN A 77 5.60 -2.36 20.61
C ASN A 77 5.72 -3.26 21.85
N MET A 78 5.48 -4.57 21.73
CA MET A 78 5.53 -5.51 22.84
C MET A 78 6.92 -6.12 23.07
N ASN A 79 7.85 -6.02 22.11
CA ASN A 79 9.12 -6.76 22.16
C ASN A 79 10.39 -5.91 22.04
N ASP A 80 10.35 -4.61 22.37
CA ASP A 80 11.54 -3.71 22.32
C ASP A 80 12.36 -3.82 21.01
N GLY A 81 11.68 -4.07 19.87
CA GLY A 81 12.31 -4.24 18.57
C GLY A 81 12.89 -5.63 18.25
N GLY A 82 12.67 -6.63 19.11
CA GLY A 82 12.93 -8.04 18.83
C GLY A 82 11.90 -8.65 17.87
N PHE A 83 12.14 -9.87 17.38
CA PHE A 83 11.20 -10.54 16.50
C PHE A 83 9.93 -10.95 17.26
N TRP A 84 8.77 -10.90 16.61
CA TRP A 84 7.50 -11.25 17.27
C TRP A 84 7.44 -12.71 17.80
N TRP A 85 8.29 -13.61 17.31
CA TRP A 85 8.44 -14.99 17.80
C TRP A 85 9.48 -15.14 18.94
N ASP A 86 10.14 -14.07 19.35
CA ASP A 86 11.08 -14.08 20.49
C ASP A 86 10.43 -13.59 21.79
N VAL A 87 9.11 -13.39 21.78
CA VAL A 87 8.35 -12.91 22.95
C VAL A 87 8.27 -14.02 24.01
N ALA A 88 8.43 -13.63 25.28
CA ALA A 88 8.30 -14.54 26.41
C ALA A 88 6.88 -15.13 26.49
N ILE A 89 6.81 -16.47 26.58
CA ILE A 89 5.54 -17.20 26.61
C ILE A 89 4.95 -17.35 28.02
N ASP A 90 5.73 -17.04 29.06
CA ASP A 90 5.37 -17.28 30.48
C ASP A 90 4.13 -16.50 30.94
N ASN A 91 3.80 -15.40 30.24
CA ASN A 91 2.70 -14.50 30.59
C ASN A 91 1.51 -14.57 29.61
N MET A 92 1.49 -15.55 28.69
CA MET A 92 0.44 -15.67 27.69
C MET A 92 -0.70 -16.57 28.21
N ASP A 93 -1.94 -16.20 27.91
CA ASP A 93 -3.12 -17.01 28.21
C ASP A 93 -3.22 -18.24 27.28
N GLN A 94 -4.08 -19.20 27.63
CA GLN A 94 -4.22 -20.45 26.85
C GLN A 94 -4.58 -20.20 25.37
N ASP A 95 -5.48 -19.27 25.10
CA ASP A 95 -5.90 -18.93 23.73
C ASP A 95 -4.76 -18.24 22.96
N GLU A 96 -3.95 -17.44 23.65
CA GLU A 96 -2.77 -16.78 23.09
C GLU A 96 -1.67 -17.79 22.77
N LEU A 97 -1.47 -18.80 23.62
CA LEU A 97 -0.54 -19.91 23.36
C LEU A 97 -0.92 -20.71 22.11
N GLU A 98 -2.21 -21.03 21.95
CA GLU A 98 -2.65 -21.78 20.77
C GLU A 98 -2.48 -20.93 19.50
N ALA A 99 -2.84 -19.65 19.54
CA ALA A 99 -2.61 -18.72 18.44
C ALA A 99 -1.11 -18.56 18.10
N TYR A 100 -0.25 -18.48 19.12
CA TYR A 100 1.20 -18.42 18.96
C TYR A 100 1.75 -19.68 18.29
N LYS A 101 1.30 -20.86 18.75
CA LYS A 101 1.66 -22.16 18.16
C LYS A 101 1.21 -22.28 16.71
N GLU A 102 -0.02 -21.90 16.39
CA GLU A 102 -0.53 -21.90 15.01
C GLU A 102 0.31 -20.97 14.11
N SER A 103 0.64 -19.78 14.62
CA SER A 103 1.46 -18.80 13.92
C SER A 103 2.88 -19.33 13.66
N MET A 104 3.50 -19.99 14.64
CA MET A 104 4.80 -20.64 14.49
C MET A 104 4.79 -21.79 13.47
N GLN A 105 3.72 -22.60 13.47
CA GLN A 105 3.55 -23.66 12.46
C GLN A 105 3.42 -23.07 11.06
N GLN A 106 2.68 -21.97 10.91
CA GLN A 106 2.54 -21.28 9.64
C GLN A 106 3.85 -20.65 9.18
N LEU A 107 4.60 -20.03 10.10
CA LEU A 107 5.93 -19.49 9.82
C LEU A 107 6.87 -20.58 9.29
N LYS A 108 6.91 -21.76 9.93
CA LYS A 108 7.70 -22.90 9.46
C LYS A 108 7.35 -23.31 8.03
N LYS A 109 6.05 -23.43 7.71
CA LYS A 109 5.59 -23.75 6.35
C LYS A 109 6.05 -22.71 5.33
N ASN A 110 5.93 -21.43 5.67
CA ASN A 110 6.34 -20.33 4.80
C ASN A 110 7.85 -20.33 4.55
N VAL A 111 8.66 -20.62 5.57
CA VAL A 111 10.12 -20.72 5.45
C VAL A 111 10.51 -21.88 4.53
N VAL A 112 9.92 -23.06 4.71
CA VAL A 112 10.16 -24.23 3.85
C VAL A 112 9.78 -23.92 2.40
N ALA A 113 8.56 -23.40 2.16
CA ALA A 113 8.12 -23.05 0.82
C ALA A 113 9.03 -22.01 0.13
N ARG A 114 9.60 -21.08 0.90
CA ARG A 114 10.57 -20.11 0.38
C ARG A 114 11.90 -20.75 0.02
N LEU A 115 12.38 -21.71 0.81
CA LEU A 115 13.59 -22.47 0.48
C LEU A 115 13.41 -23.27 -0.81
N ASP A 116 12.29 -23.97 -0.95
CA ASP A 116 11.95 -24.73 -2.16
C ASP A 116 11.91 -23.81 -3.40
N SER A 117 11.33 -22.62 -3.26
CA SER A 117 11.31 -21.61 -4.33
C SER A 117 12.71 -21.11 -4.70
N ILE A 118 13.59 -20.89 -3.70
CA ILE A 118 14.98 -20.47 -3.95
C ILE A 118 15.75 -21.57 -4.67
N GLU A 119 15.59 -22.83 -4.26
CA GLU A 119 16.23 -23.98 -4.90
C GLU A 119 15.77 -24.14 -6.36
N ALA A 120 14.47 -24.03 -6.61
CA ALA A 120 13.92 -24.05 -7.97
C ALA A 120 14.45 -22.91 -8.85
N ASN A 121 14.62 -21.71 -8.29
CA ASN A 121 15.18 -20.56 -9.01
C ASN A 121 16.69 -20.70 -9.26
N ASN A 122 17.43 -21.30 -8.33
CA ASN A 122 18.88 -21.53 -8.46
C ASN A 122 19.22 -22.70 -9.41
N ALA A 123 18.27 -23.59 -9.66
CA ALA A 123 18.39 -24.64 -10.68
C ALA A 123 18.28 -24.09 -12.12
N SER A 124 17.87 -22.83 -12.30
CA SER A 124 17.93 -22.14 -13.59
C SER A 124 19.28 -21.45 -13.78
N PRO A 125 20.10 -21.83 -14.78
CA PRO A 125 21.44 -21.26 -14.98
C PRO A 125 21.43 -19.76 -15.34
N GLU A 126 20.29 -19.17 -15.67
CA GLU A 126 20.16 -17.75 -16.05
C GLU A 126 20.02 -16.80 -14.85
N SER A 127 19.79 -17.29 -13.63
CA SER A 127 19.52 -16.44 -12.45
C SER A 127 20.68 -16.34 -11.44
N ARG A 128 21.91 -16.66 -11.86
CA ARG A 128 23.13 -16.44 -11.06
C ARG A 128 23.52 -14.95 -11.01
N MET A 129 22.64 -14.11 -10.48
CA MET A 129 23.08 -12.85 -9.89
C MET A 129 23.65 -13.16 -8.51
N VAL A 130 24.95 -13.45 -8.49
CA VAL A 130 25.74 -13.66 -7.27
C VAL A 130 25.56 -12.45 -6.35
N ASN A 131 24.97 -12.69 -5.18
CA ASN A 131 24.84 -11.70 -4.12
C ASN A 131 26.24 -11.31 -3.61
N PRO A 132 26.70 -10.05 -3.70
CA PRO A 132 28.06 -9.67 -3.32
C PRO A 132 28.35 -9.74 -1.81
N TYR A 133 27.36 -10.06 -0.98
CA TYR A 133 27.48 -10.02 0.48
C TYR A 133 27.86 -11.37 1.14
N THR A 134 28.10 -12.46 0.39
CA THR A 134 28.36 -13.79 0.98
C THR A 134 29.83 -14.13 1.21
N ASN A 135 30.79 -13.28 0.83
CA ASN A 135 32.19 -13.47 1.22
C ASN A 135 32.50 -12.65 2.46
N ILE A 136 32.05 -13.14 3.62
CA ILE A 136 32.65 -12.76 4.89
C ILE A 136 33.81 -13.74 5.08
N GLU A 137 35.00 -13.31 4.69
CA GLU A 137 36.23 -13.98 5.15
C GLU A 137 36.18 -14.06 6.67
N GLU A 138 36.36 -15.29 7.13
CA GLU A 138 36.40 -15.74 8.52
C GLU A 138 37.29 -14.79 9.35
N ILE A 139 36.68 -13.95 10.19
CA ILE A 139 37.41 -13.11 11.13
C ILE A 139 38.08 -14.08 12.13
N PRO A 140 39.42 -14.13 12.24
CA PRO A 140 40.07 -15.04 13.19
C PRO A 140 39.71 -14.61 14.61
N ALA A 141 39.31 -15.59 15.42
CA ALA A 141 38.90 -15.37 16.81
C ALA A 141 39.98 -14.61 17.61
N PRO A 142 39.60 -13.64 18.47
CA PRO A 142 40.57 -12.95 19.31
C PRO A 142 41.21 -13.94 20.30
N SER A 143 42.54 -14.02 20.24
CA SER A 143 43.36 -14.77 21.19
C SER A 143 43.28 -14.07 22.56
N TYR A 144 42.62 -14.72 23.53
CA TYR A 144 42.68 -14.31 24.92
C TYR A 144 44.06 -14.68 25.48
N GLY A 145 44.91 -13.67 25.63
CA GLY A 145 46.21 -13.82 26.29
C GLY A 145 46.02 -14.12 27.78
N ASN A 146 46.43 -15.32 28.20
CA ASN A 146 46.70 -15.59 29.60
C ASN A 146 47.88 -14.71 30.01
N SER A 147 47.63 -13.77 30.93
CA SER A 147 48.70 -13.10 31.67
C SER A 147 48.55 -13.50 33.12
N ASP A 148 49.50 -14.32 33.54
CA ASP A 148 49.61 -14.94 34.84
C ASP A 148 49.47 -13.94 36.00
N LEU A 149 48.80 -14.39 37.05
CA LEU A 149 48.94 -13.84 38.40
C LEU A 149 50.37 -14.11 38.88
N GLN A 150 51.11 -13.03 39.15
CA GLN A 150 52.29 -13.04 40.01
C GLN A 150 52.18 -11.93 41.06
#